data_AF-A0AAE1W8N6-F1
#
_entry.id   AF-A0AAE1W8N6-F1
#
_cell.length_a   1.000
_cell.length_b   1.000
_cell.length_c   1.000
_cell.angle_alpha   90.00
_cell.angle_beta   90.00
_cell.angle_gamma   90.00
#
_symmetry.space_group_name_H-M   'P 1'
#
loop_
_entity.id
_entity.type
_entity.pdbx_description
1 polymer ?
#
loop_
_entity_poly.entity_id
_entity_poly.type
_entity_poly.pdbx_seq_one_letter_code
_entity_poly.pdbx_strand_id
1 'polypeptide(L)'
;MQKSEAEKLKVAEAKLEKQTMDWLVAQEELKKLAEETSNHIGKANETLEEFGRVKKLLSDVRSELVSSQKALASSRQKMEGQVQLLERQLTELEEQRRSVMSYMKSLRDAEVEVESERVKLRVAEARNKELERDLSMEKELIGELQNELEKEKLSLEEAIQEILALQKEIDDKSAAFEQTQTLLKAKESELVEARLEIQQLRSGHASLQLVLEEKNLELSDAKKMLEEVNQEIAELKGILFSREDELHQAMSMLKEKDERAQTMQHELSNAKSRFAEAETVVEKIVDLTKEVVLSFNEEGCSALSPLDQNNVRWLPPLLYGPADGFKWQKKQLEAELEFTRQSLRAKELEILAAEKALIIKDEELKMVLQKLDAREKEITELKREMMRDKDDLRQLNALAQERIGEESVGDLAIEKLQLEAAQLEVEAATSALQKITEMSRELLNKAGLTIEADYDTSLFEQNGSEARINAISDNECSGEVKSELSRLLTLTERLVKEAGIVGDTSQ
;
A
#
# COMPACT_ATOMS: atom_id res chain seq x y z
N MET A 1 -51.15 114.52 188.63
CA MET A 1 -50.66 113.65 187.54
C MET A 1 -51.11 112.22 187.87
N GLN A 2 -51.90 111.54 187.02
CA GLN A 2 -52.16 110.08 187.16
C GLN A 2 -52.99 109.44 186.01
N LYS A 3 -52.92 109.96 184.77
CA LYS A 3 -53.69 109.43 183.61
C LYS A 3 -52.90 109.22 182.31
N SER A 4 -51.60 109.54 182.29
CA SER A 4 -50.77 109.60 181.07
C SER A 4 -49.91 108.36 180.79
N GLU A 5 -50.10 107.27 181.53
CA GLU A 5 -49.26 106.06 181.45
C GLU A 5 -50.02 104.86 180.86
N ALA A 6 -51.33 104.76 181.10
CA ALA A 6 -52.16 103.64 180.61
C ALA A 6 -52.23 103.54 179.08
N GLU A 7 -52.18 104.67 178.35
CA GLU A 7 -52.20 104.68 176.89
C GLU A 7 -50.90 104.13 176.27
N LYS A 8 -49.76 104.31 176.94
CA LYS A 8 -48.45 103.86 176.41
C LYS A 8 -48.29 102.34 176.43
N LEU A 9 -48.88 101.66 177.42
CA LEU A 9 -48.85 100.20 177.51
C LEU A 9 -49.61 99.54 176.36
N LYS A 10 -50.84 99.98 176.06
CA LYS A 10 -51.64 99.44 174.94
C LYS A 10 -50.96 99.58 173.57
N VAL A 11 -50.22 100.67 173.35
CA VAL A 11 -49.48 100.88 172.09
C VAL A 11 -48.26 99.96 171.98
N ALA A 12 -47.62 99.59 173.10
CA ALA A 12 -46.53 98.61 173.09
C ALA A 12 -47.04 97.17 172.87
N GLU A 13 -48.14 96.81 173.53
CA GLU A 13 -48.81 95.51 173.43
C GLU A 13 -49.22 95.19 171.98
N ALA A 14 -50.01 96.07 171.35
CA ALA A 14 -50.43 95.92 169.95
C ALA A 14 -49.27 95.89 168.94
N LYS A 15 -48.11 96.45 169.30
CA LYS A 15 -46.91 96.44 168.44
C LYS A 15 -46.15 95.11 168.52
N LEU A 16 -46.11 94.48 169.69
CA LEU A 16 -45.60 93.12 169.86
C LEU A 16 -46.52 92.07 169.22
N GLU A 17 -47.83 92.24 169.38
CA GLU A 17 -48.84 91.41 168.69
C GLU A 17 -48.60 91.44 167.17
N LYS A 18 -48.48 92.65 166.59
CA LYS A 18 -48.18 92.79 165.16
C LYS A 18 -46.85 92.15 164.77
N GLN A 19 -45.75 92.39 165.50
CA GLN A 19 -44.46 91.75 165.18
C GLN A 19 -44.53 90.21 165.23
N THR A 20 -45.36 89.65 166.13
CA THR A 20 -45.56 88.20 166.23
C THR A 20 -46.36 87.67 165.03
N MET A 21 -47.38 88.41 164.60
CA MET A 21 -48.15 88.12 163.38
C MET A 21 -47.27 88.18 162.12
N ASP A 22 -46.52 89.26 161.96
CA ASP A 22 -45.61 89.48 160.82
C ASP A 22 -44.51 88.40 160.77
N TRP A 23 -44.00 87.95 161.93
CA TRP A 23 -43.01 86.86 162.01
C TRP A 23 -43.60 85.49 161.66
N LEU A 24 -44.83 85.19 162.10
CA LEU A 24 -45.52 83.94 161.74
C LEU A 24 -45.82 83.88 160.23
N VAL A 25 -46.21 85.00 159.62
CA VAL A 25 -46.40 85.09 158.16
C VAL A 25 -45.07 84.85 157.44
N ALA A 26 -43.99 85.52 157.84
CA ALA A 26 -42.66 85.30 157.25
C ALA A 26 -42.14 83.87 157.44
N GLN A 27 -42.45 83.21 158.56
CA GLN A 27 -42.11 81.81 158.79
C GLN A 27 -42.89 80.87 157.86
N GLU A 28 -44.17 81.15 157.61
CA GLU A 28 -45.02 80.36 156.71
C GLU A 28 -44.65 80.57 155.23
N GLU A 29 -44.28 81.79 154.85
CA GLU A 29 -43.72 82.09 153.52
C GLU A 29 -42.37 81.40 153.30
N LEU A 30 -41.49 81.37 154.32
CA LEU A 30 -40.24 80.60 154.26
C LEU A 30 -40.47 79.09 154.12
N LYS A 31 -41.50 78.52 154.76
CA LYS A 31 -41.89 77.12 154.52
C LYS A 31 -42.35 76.91 153.08
N LYS A 32 -43.22 77.77 152.56
CA LYS A 32 -43.68 77.68 151.15
C LYS A 32 -42.54 77.78 150.16
N LEU A 33 -41.62 78.75 150.35
CA LEU A 33 -40.41 78.87 149.53
C LEU A 33 -39.52 77.63 149.63
N ALA A 34 -39.39 77.01 150.81
CA ALA A 34 -38.65 75.76 150.97
C ALA A 34 -39.35 74.58 150.28
N GLU A 35 -40.67 74.45 150.38
CA GLU A 35 -41.47 73.43 149.68
C GLU A 35 -41.46 73.64 148.16
N GLU A 36 -41.61 74.87 147.67
CA GLU A 36 -41.52 75.20 146.24
C GLU A 36 -40.12 74.94 145.69
N THR A 37 -39.07 75.30 146.44
CA THR A 37 -37.68 74.99 146.05
C THR A 37 -37.42 73.49 146.07
N SER A 38 -37.94 72.75 147.05
CA SER A 38 -37.84 71.29 147.12
C SER A 38 -38.57 70.61 145.96
N ASN A 39 -39.80 71.04 145.65
CA ASN A 39 -40.58 70.58 144.51
C ASN A 39 -39.90 70.94 143.16
N HIS A 40 -39.22 72.08 143.08
CA HIS A 40 -38.49 72.49 141.89
C HIS A 40 -37.19 71.68 141.72
N ILE A 41 -36.46 71.39 142.80
CA ILE A 41 -35.30 70.47 142.81
C ILE A 41 -35.73 69.05 142.42
N GLY A 42 -36.89 68.57 142.89
CA GLY A 42 -37.48 67.31 142.46
C GLY A 42 -37.67 67.26 140.94
N LYS A 43 -38.39 68.25 140.38
CA LYS A 43 -38.63 68.36 138.93
C LYS A 43 -37.35 68.58 138.11
N ALA A 44 -36.35 69.27 138.68
CA ALA A 44 -35.03 69.43 138.05
C ALA A 44 -34.27 68.09 137.99
N ASN A 45 -34.37 67.25 139.03
CA ASN A 45 -33.81 65.90 139.00
C ASN A 45 -34.60 64.98 138.05
N GLU A 46 -35.93 65.01 138.07
CA GLU A 46 -36.77 64.24 137.13
C GLU A 46 -36.43 64.56 135.66
N THR A 47 -36.33 65.85 135.32
CA THR A 47 -35.95 66.28 133.97
C THR A 47 -34.48 65.98 133.63
N LEU A 48 -33.55 66.05 134.60
CA LEU A 48 -32.17 65.57 134.40
C LEU A 48 -32.11 64.06 134.14
N GLU A 49 -32.92 63.26 134.83
CA GLU A 49 -33.05 61.84 134.53
C GLU A 49 -33.67 61.59 133.16
N GLU A 50 -34.69 62.36 132.75
CA GLU A 50 -35.26 62.28 131.40
C GLU A 50 -34.23 62.64 130.33
N PHE A 51 -33.44 63.70 130.51
CA PHE A 51 -32.30 64.01 129.66
C PHE A 51 -31.27 62.86 129.66
N GLY A 52 -31.05 62.19 130.79
CA GLY A 52 -30.24 60.98 130.88
C GLY A 52 -30.81 59.80 130.07
N ARG A 53 -32.11 59.52 130.21
CA ARG A 53 -32.85 58.49 129.47
C ARG A 53 -32.83 58.77 127.96
N VAL A 54 -33.11 59.99 127.54
CA VAL A 54 -33.06 60.45 126.13
C VAL A 54 -31.64 60.39 125.59
N LYS A 55 -30.62 60.81 126.35
CA LYS A 55 -29.21 60.72 125.94
C LYS A 55 -28.75 59.27 125.78
N LYS A 56 -29.23 58.36 126.63
CA LYS A 56 -29.00 56.91 126.47
C LYS A 56 -29.68 56.40 125.20
N LEU A 57 -30.99 56.65 125.03
CA LEU A 57 -31.74 56.23 123.84
C LEU A 57 -31.11 56.76 122.54
N LEU A 58 -30.62 58.00 122.53
CA LEU A 58 -29.88 58.59 121.41
C LEU A 58 -28.54 57.88 121.14
N SER A 59 -27.87 57.35 122.17
CA SER A 59 -26.67 56.51 122.01
C SER A 59 -27.04 55.13 121.46
N ASP A 60 -28.10 54.53 121.99
CA ASP A 60 -28.58 53.20 121.58
C ASP A 60 -29.03 53.24 120.10
N VAL A 61 -29.88 54.19 119.71
CA VAL A 61 -30.32 54.43 118.32
C VAL A 61 -29.14 54.75 117.39
N ARG A 62 -28.11 55.49 117.85
CA ARG A 62 -26.89 55.70 117.06
C ARG A 62 -26.11 54.40 116.85
N SER A 63 -26.04 53.52 117.85
CA SER A 63 -25.39 52.22 117.71
C SER A 63 -26.16 51.30 116.77
N GLU A 64 -27.50 51.30 116.84
CA GLU A 64 -28.36 50.55 115.92
C GLU A 64 -28.23 51.08 114.49
N LEU A 65 -28.27 52.39 114.28
CA LEU A 65 -28.08 53.03 112.97
C LEU A 65 -26.73 52.66 112.35
N VAL A 66 -25.64 52.71 113.13
CA VAL A 66 -24.30 52.28 112.67
C VAL A 66 -24.25 50.78 112.39
N SER A 67 -24.92 49.96 113.19
CA SER A 67 -25.01 48.51 112.95
C SER A 67 -25.77 48.18 111.66
N SER A 68 -26.88 48.89 111.41
CA SER A 68 -27.71 48.79 110.20
C SER A 68 -26.96 49.28 108.97
N GLN A 69 -26.25 50.41 109.07
CA GLN A 69 -25.36 50.92 108.02
C GLN A 69 -24.26 49.90 107.68
N LYS A 70 -23.66 49.24 108.68
CA LYS A 70 -22.64 48.20 108.48
C LYS A 70 -23.22 46.92 107.87
N ALA A 71 -24.41 46.49 108.30
CA ALA A 71 -25.12 45.34 107.73
C ALA A 71 -25.54 45.60 106.27
N LEU A 72 -26.04 46.80 105.97
CA LEU A 72 -26.42 47.23 104.62
C LEU A 72 -25.19 47.33 103.70
N ALA A 73 -24.06 47.85 104.20
CA ALA A 73 -22.79 47.84 103.46
C ALA A 73 -22.30 46.42 103.15
N SER A 74 -22.34 45.50 104.13
CA SER A 74 -22.00 44.09 103.92
C SER A 74 -22.95 43.39 102.94
N SER A 75 -24.25 43.70 103.00
CA SER A 75 -25.26 43.19 102.06
C SER A 75 -25.01 43.69 100.62
N ARG A 76 -24.69 44.98 100.45
CA ARG A 76 -24.26 45.54 99.16
C ARG A 76 -23.00 44.86 98.63
N GLN A 77 -21.96 44.73 99.44
CA GLN A 77 -20.72 44.04 99.04
C GLN A 77 -20.98 42.58 98.60
N LYS A 78 -21.88 41.86 99.29
CA LYS A 78 -22.28 40.51 98.89
C LYS A 78 -23.06 40.51 97.57
N MET A 79 -24.00 41.43 97.39
CA MET A 79 -24.78 41.58 96.16
C MET A 79 -23.87 41.91 94.96
N GLU A 80 -22.92 42.81 95.15
CA GLU A 80 -21.94 43.22 94.13
C GLU A 80 -21.00 42.08 93.75
N GLY A 81 -20.55 41.28 94.72
CA GLY A 81 -19.83 40.02 94.46
C GLY A 81 -20.67 38.94 93.74
N GLN A 82 -22.00 38.98 93.86
CA GLN A 82 -22.90 38.11 93.06
C GLN A 82 -23.11 38.66 91.65
N VAL A 83 -23.21 39.98 91.46
CA VAL A 83 -23.24 40.62 90.14
C VAL A 83 -21.97 40.28 89.36
N GLN A 84 -20.80 40.47 89.97
CA GLN A 84 -19.50 40.10 89.38
C GLN A 84 -19.36 38.61 89.07
N LEU A 85 -20.14 37.71 89.70
CA LEU A 85 -20.17 36.29 89.36
C LEU A 85 -21.06 36.02 88.15
N LEU A 86 -22.24 36.63 88.10
CA LEU A 86 -23.18 36.53 86.99
C LEU A 86 -22.60 37.14 85.70
N GLU A 87 -21.90 38.27 85.80
CA GLU A 87 -21.19 38.91 84.68
C GLU A 87 -20.17 37.95 84.05
N ARG A 88 -19.33 37.28 84.87
CA ARG A 88 -18.38 36.27 84.39
C ARG A 88 -19.06 35.06 83.74
N GLN A 89 -20.20 34.62 84.29
CA GLN A 89 -20.97 33.52 83.69
C GLN A 89 -21.61 33.92 82.35
N LEU A 90 -22.03 35.17 82.19
CA LEU A 90 -22.51 35.70 80.92
C LEU A 90 -21.39 35.77 79.88
N THR A 91 -20.20 36.29 80.23
CA THR A 91 -19.07 36.34 79.29
C THR A 91 -18.59 34.95 78.88
N GLU A 92 -18.58 33.98 79.81
CA GLU A 92 -18.28 32.57 79.51
C GLU A 92 -19.31 31.96 78.55
N LEU A 93 -20.61 32.17 78.80
CA LEU A 93 -21.68 31.68 77.91
C LEU A 93 -21.64 32.33 76.51
N GLU A 94 -21.28 33.60 76.42
CA GLU A 94 -21.08 34.29 75.14
C GLU A 94 -19.84 33.78 74.39
N GLU A 95 -18.77 33.43 75.08
CA GLU A 95 -17.58 32.79 74.50
C GLU A 95 -17.86 31.36 74.03
N GLN A 96 -18.54 30.56 74.85
CA GLN A 96 -19.03 29.24 74.45
C GLN A 96 -19.94 29.34 73.22
N ARG A 97 -20.89 30.29 73.19
CA ARG A 97 -21.73 30.56 72.03
C ARG A 97 -20.92 30.96 70.79
N ARG A 98 -19.92 31.84 70.93
CA ARG A 98 -19.00 32.21 69.84
C ARG A 98 -18.24 30.99 69.30
N SER A 99 -17.73 30.12 70.17
CA SER A 99 -17.04 28.89 69.77
C SER A 99 -17.96 27.92 69.02
N VAL A 100 -19.19 27.69 69.51
CA VAL A 100 -20.18 26.83 68.85
C VAL A 100 -20.61 27.39 67.51
N MET A 101 -20.79 28.71 67.38
CA MET A 101 -21.04 29.36 66.10
C MET A 101 -19.88 29.19 65.10
N SER A 102 -18.63 29.23 65.58
CA SER A 102 -17.44 28.96 64.76
C SER A 102 -17.39 27.50 64.29
N TYR A 103 -17.59 26.52 65.19
CA TYR A 103 -17.65 25.11 64.83
C TYR A 103 -18.80 24.79 63.87
N MET A 104 -19.99 25.39 64.06
CA MET A 104 -21.11 25.26 63.11
C MET A 104 -20.84 25.93 61.75
N LYS A 105 -19.93 26.92 61.68
CA LYS A 105 -19.48 27.45 60.38
C LYS A 105 -18.54 26.44 59.72
N SER A 106 -17.46 26.06 60.40
CA SER A 106 -16.46 25.11 59.89
C SER A 106 -17.06 23.76 59.49
N LEU A 107 -18.09 23.27 60.18
CA LEU A 107 -18.81 22.06 59.81
C LEU A 107 -19.54 22.21 58.47
N ARG A 108 -20.25 23.33 58.25
CA ARG A 108 -20.94 23.60 56.98
C ARG A 108 -19.96 23.84 55.83
N ASP A 109 -18.84 24.52 56.10
CA ASP A 109 -17.77 24.71 55.12
C ASP A 109 -17.22 23.32 54.66
N ALA A 110 -17.02 22.38 55.60
CA ALA A 110 -16.61 21.00 55.31
C ALA A 110 -17.70 20.14 54.64
N GLU A 111 -18.99 20.34 54.97
CA GLU A 111 -20.12 19.68 54.27
C GLU A 111 -20.16 20.09 52.78
N VAL A 112 -19.93 21.36 52.48
CA VAL A 112 -19.83 21.87 51.10
C VAL A 112 -18.60 21.31 50.38
N GLU A 113 -17.44 21.26 51.04
CA GLU A 113 -16.23 20.65 50.47
C GLU A 113 -16.46 19.18 50.10
N VAL A 114 -17.05 18.39 51.01
CA VAL A 114 -17.38 16.98 50.80
C VAL A 114 -18.36 16.77 49.63
N GLU A 115 -19.40 17.59 49.48
CA GLU A 115 -20.29 17.47 48.31
C GLU A 115 -19.60 17.91 47.02
N SER A 116 -18.69 18.89 47.06
CA SER A 116 -17.89 19.27 45.89
C SER A 116 -16.99 18.12 45.41
N GLU A 117 -16.36 17.38 46.32
CA GLU A 117 -15.58 16.18 45.99
C GLU A 117 -16.46 15.03 45.50
N ARG A 118 -17.68 14.87 46.04
CA ARG A 118 -18.68 13.91 45.52
C ARG A 118 -19.14 14.26 44.10
N VAL A 119 -19.16 15.53 43.72
CA VAL A 119 -19.41 15.95 42.33
C VAL A 119 -18.21 15.63 41.44
N LYS A 120 -16.99 16.00 41.86
CA LYS A 120 -15.74 15.69 41.12
C LYS A 120 -15.56 14.19 40.88
N LEU A 121 -15.81 13.36 41.89
CA LEU A 121 -15.76 11.90 41.80
C LEU A 121 -16.77 11.36 40.77
N ARG A 122 -18.03 11.83 40.79
CA ARG A 122 -19.04 11.43 39.80
C ARG A 122 -18.65 11.80 38.36
N VAL A 123 -18.00 12.95 38.16
CA VAL A 123 -17.49 13.36 36.84
C VAL A 123 -16.31 12.48 36.40
N ALA A 124 -15.38 12.16 37.30
CA ALA A 124 -14.28 11.24 37.02
C ALA A 124 -14.76 9.82 36.70
N GLU A 125 -15.75 9.30 37.45
CA GLU A 125 -16.39 8.02 37.17
C GLU A 125 -17.09 8.00 35.80
N ALA A 126 -17.75 9.09 35.39
CA ALA A 126 -18.39 9.19 34.09
C ALA A 126 -17.36 9.14 32.96
N ARG A 127 -16.27 9.92 33.09
CA ARG A 127 -15.17 9.95 32.12
C ARG A 127 -14.42 8.62 32.03
N ASN A 128 -14.23 7.90 33.14
CA ASN A 128 -13.64 6.56 33.10
C ASN A 128 -14.54 5.58 32.31
N LYS A 129 -15.87 5.63 32.51
CA LYS A 129 -16.83 4.79 31.76
C LYS A 129 -16.93 5.17 30.27
N GLU A 130 -16.57 6.40 29.91
CA GLU A 130 -16.43 6.86 28.52
C GLU A 130 -15.18 6.22 27.90
N LEU A 131 -14.00 6.43 28.51
CA LEU A 131 -12.73 5.84 28.09
C LEU A 131 -12.75 4.29 28.06
N GLU A 132 -13.49 3.62 28.94
CA GLU A 132 -13.70 2.17 28.92
C GLU A 132 -14.44 1.69 27.65
N ARG A 133 -15.35 2.50 27.09
CA ARG A 133 -16.03 2.21 25.82
C ARG A 133 -15.13 2.50 24.64
N ASP A 134 -14.43 3.63 24.66
CA ASP A 134 -13.49 4.01 23.60
C ASP A 134 -12.39 2.95 23.45
N LEU A 135 -11.81 2.51 24.57
CA LEU A 135 -10.87 1.38 24.63
C LEU A 135 -11.50 0.01 24.31
N SER A 136 -12.82 -0.11 24.14
CA SER A 136 -13.45 -1.32 23.58
C SER A 136 -13.56 -1.20 22.06
N MET A 137 -14.06 -0.07 21.57
CA MET A 137 -14.19 0.22 20.13
C MET A 137 -12.82 0.23 19.43
N GLU A 138 -11.77 0.79 20.06
CA GLU A 138 -10.40 0.71 19.54
C GLU A 138 -9.88 -0.74 19.45
N LYS A 139 -10.23 -1.61 20.41
CA LYS A 139 -9.82 -3.03 20.37
C LYS A 139 -10.56 -3.81 19.28
N GLU A 140 -11.83 -3.50 19.06
CA GLU A 140 -12.64 -4.05 17.97
C GLU A 140 -12.04 -3.64 16.61
N LEU A 141 -11.76 -2.35 16.41
CA LEU A 141 -11.08 -1.83 15.21
C LEU A 141 -9.68 -2.41 15.00
N ILE A 142 -8.87 -2.55 16.05
CA ILE A 142 -7.56 -3.23 15.99
C ILE A 142 -7.72 -4.69 15.56
N GLY A 143 -8.76 -5.37 16.04
CA GLY A 143 -9.11 -6.72 15.60
C GLY A 143 -9.51 -6.78 14.14
N GLU A 144 -10.33 -5.86 13.66
CA GLU A 144 -10.72 -5.75 12.23
C GLU A 144 -9.49 -5.53 11.34
N LEU A 145 -8.63 -4.56 11.67
CA LEU A 145 -7.39 -4.28 10.94
C LEU A 145 -6.39 -5.45 10.98
N GLN A 146 -6.36 -6.24 12.06
CA GLN A 146 -5.57 -7.48 12.11
C GLN A 146 -6.12 -8.54 11.16
N ASN A 147 -7.45 -8.74 11.12
CA ASN A 147 -8.10 -9.67 10.19
C ASN A 147 -7.94 -9.25 8.73
N GLU A 148 -7.91 -7.95 8.41
CA GLU A 148 -7.60 -7.45 7.07
C GLU A 148 -6.14 -7.66 6.71
N LEU A 149 -5.21 -7.34 7.61
CA LEU A 149 -3.78 -7.58 7.42
C LEU A 149 -3.43 -9.07 7.23
N GLU A 150 -4.18 -9.99 7.84
CA GLU A 150 -4.02 -11.43 7.61
C GLU A 150 -4.56 -11.87 6.24
N LYS A 151 -5.70 -11.33 5.79
CA LYS A 151 -6.21 -11.59 4.42
C LYS A 151 -5.22 -11.09 3.36
N GLU A 152 -4.74 -9.86 3.48
CA GLU A 152 -3.78 -9.28 2.52
C GLU A 152 -2.47 -10.06 2.47
N LYS A 153 -1.99 -10.60 3.60
CA LYS A 153 -0.83 -11.51 3.62
C LYS A 153 -1.09 -12.82 2.86
N LEU A 154 -2.27 -13.42 3.03
CA LEU A 154 -2.64 -14.65 2.31
C LEU A 154 -2.76 -14.39 0.81
N SER A 155 -3.45 -13.33 0.40
CA SER A 155 -3.54 -12.89 -1.01
C SER A 155 -2.16 -12.64 -1.62
N LEU A 156 -1.24 -12.04 -0.87
CA LEU A 156 0.14 -11.80 -1.30
C LEU A 156 0.96 -13.11 -1.40
N GLU A 157 0.78 -14.05 -0.48
CA GLU A 157 1.44 -15.36 -0.53
C GLU A 157 0.93 -16.20 -1.73
N GLU A 158 -0.37 -16.17 -2.01
CA GLU A 158 -0.96 -16.77 -3.22
C GLU A 158 -0.39 -16.13 -4.49
N ALA A 159 -0.35 -14.80 -4.58
CA ALA A 159 0.22 -14.09 -5.73
C ALA A 159 1.73 -14.38 -5.93
N ILE A 160 2.49 -14.56 -4.85
CA ILE A 160 3.90 -14.98 -4.92
C ILE A 160 4.02 -16.41 -5.46
N GLN A 161 3.13 -17.33 -5.07
CA GLN A 161 3.10 -18.69 -5.62
C GLN A 161 2.74 -18.70 -7.12
N GLU A 162 1.79 -17.87 -7.56
CA GLU A 162 1.47 -17.70 -8.98
C GLU A 162 2.66 -17.15 -9.79
N ILE A 163 3.35 -16.13 -9.28
CA ILE A 163 4.56 -15.58 -9.91
C ILE A 163 5.65 -16.64 -10.05
N LEU A 164 5.88 -17.47 -9.03
CA LEU A 164 6.86 -18.57 -9.09
C LEU A 164 6.46 -19.66 -10.10
N ALA A 165 5.16 -19.96 -10.23
CA ALA A 165 4.66 -20.89 -11.24
C ALA A 165 4.84 -20.34 -12.67
N LEU A 166 4.50 -19.07 -12.89
CA LEU A 166 4.66 -18.39 -14.18
C LEU A 166 6.13 -18.22 -14.57
N GLN A 167 7.02 -17.90 -13.63
CA GLN A 167 8.46 -17.83 -13.87
C GLN A 167 8.99 -19.19 -14.35
N LYS A 168 8.60 -20.29 -13.68
CA LYS A 168 8.96 -21.63 -14.13
C LYS A 168 8.42 -21.94 -15.53
N GLU A 169 7.18 -21.57 -15.85
CA GLU A 169 6.61 -21.79 -17.19
C GLU A 169 7.37 -20.99 -18.27
N ILE A 170 7.84 -19.78 -17.95
CA ILE A 170 8.71 -18.97 -18.81
C ILE A 170 10.07 -19.64 -19.01
N ASP A 171 10.68 -20.20 -17.96
CA ASP A 171 11.97 -20.90 -18.05
C ASP A 171 11.85 -22.21 -18.86
N ASP A 172 10.81 -23.02 -18.62
CA ASP A 172 10.50 -24.23 -19.39
C ASP A 172 10.26 -23.91 -20.89
N LYS A 173 9.50 -22.83 -21.19
CA LYS A 173 9.28 -22.34 -22.56
C LYS A 173 10.54 -21.79 -23.21
N SER A 174 11.41 -21.11 -22.46
CA SER A 174 12.69 -20.58 -22.95
C SER A 174 13.65 -21.71 -23.32
N ALA A 175 13.73 -22.76 -22.48
CA ALA A 175 14.50 -23.96 -22.77
C ALA A 175 13.98 -24.71 -24.01
N ALA A 176 12.65 -24.77 -24.20
CA ALA A 176 12.05 -25.34 -25.41
C ALA A 176 12.33 -24.48 -26.66
N PHE A 177 12.31 -23.16 -26.54
CA PHE A 177 12.65 -22.24 -27.63
C PHE A 177 14.10 -22.43 -28.10
N GLU A 178 15.07 -22.47 -27.18
CA GLU A 178 16.48 -22.72 -27.52
C GLU A 178 16.69 -24.10 -28.19
N GLN A 179 15.96 -25.14 -27.76
CA GLN A 179 15.95 -26.44 -28.44
C GLN A 179 15.42 -26.34 -29.88
N THR A 180 14.32 -25.61 -30.11
CA THR A 180 13.82 -25.40 -31.48
C THR A 180 14.75 -24.54 -32.33
N GLN A 181 15.43 -23.55 -31.74
CA GLN A 181 16.39 -22.69 -32.45
C GLN A 181 17.68 -23.44 -32.83
N THR A 182 18.17 -24.35 -31.97
CA THR A 182 19.32 -25.21 -32.29
C THR A 182 18.97 -26.24 -33.36
N LEU A 183 17.77 -26.83 -33.31
CA LEU A 183 17.25 -27.69 -34.38
C LEU A 183 17.10 -26.94 -35.71
N LEU A 184 16.59 -25.70 -35.69
CA LEU A 184 16.48 -24.86 -36.89
C LEU A 184 17.86 -24.62 -37.53
N LYS A 185 18.85 -24.20 -36.75
CA LYS A 185 20.24 -24.00 -37.24
C LYS A 185 20.83 -25.27 -37.87
N ALA A 186 20.56 -26.44 -37.29
CA ALA A 186 20.96 -27.72 -37.87
C ALA A 186 20.27 -27.98 -39.23
N LYS A 187 18.96 -27.74 -39.34
CA LYS A 187 18.21 -27.87 -40.61
C LYS A 187 18.60 -26.83 -41.66
N GLU A 188 19.00 -25.63 -41.25
CA GLU A 188 19.61 -24.64 -42.14
C GLU A 188 20.96 -25.14 -42.69
N SER A 189 21.82 -25.77 -41.87
CA SER A 189 23.08 -26.36 -42.36
C SER A 189 22.86 -27.56 -43.28
N GLU A 190 21.93 -28.47 -42.96
CA GLU A 190 21.54 -29.59 -43.84
C GLU A 190 21.01 -29.09 -45.19
N LEU A 191 20.19 -28.01 -45.19
CA LEU A 191 19.67 -27.40 -46.40
C LEU A 191 20.78 -26.79 -47.29
N VAL A 192 21.80 -26.19 -46.67
CA VAL A 192 22.97 -25.65 -47.39
C VAL A 192 23.82 -26.78 -47.99
N GLU A 193 24.06 -27.86 -47.23
CA GLU A 193 24.78 -29.03 -47.71
C GLU A 193 24.07 -29.71 -48.90
N ALA A 194 22.76 -29.98 -48.78
CA ALA A 194 21.97 -30.54 -49.86
C ALA A 194 21.91 -29.64 -51.11
N ARG A 195 21.93 -28.30 -50.95
CA ARG A 195 22.04 -27.36 -52.08
C ARG A 195 23.39 -27.44 -52.77
N LEU A 196 24.48 -27.61 -52.02
CA LEU A 196 25.83 -27.80 -52.57
C LEU A 196 25.94 -29.15 -53.29
N GLU A 197 25.39 -30.23 -52.74
CA GLU A 197 25.33 -31.54 -53.40
C GLU A 197 24.56 -31.46 -54.73
N ILE A 198 23.36 -30.84 -54.74
CA ILE A 198 22.59 -30.60 -55.97
C ILE A 198 23.39 -29.79 -57.01
N GLN A 199 24.21 -28.82 -56.57
CA GLN A 199 25.08 -28.06 -57.48
C GLN A 199 26.22 -28.92 -58.04
N GLN A 200 26.83 -29.80 -57.23
CA GLN A 200 27.87 -30.74 -57.68
C GLN A 200 27.31 -31.80 -58.65
N LEU A 201 26.12 -32.32 -58.38
CA LEU A 201 25.42 -33.26 -59.28
C LEU A 201 25.05 -32.58 -60.61
N ARG A 202 24.69 -31.29 -60.60
CA ARG A 202 24.43 -30.51 -61.82
C ARG A 202 25.69 -30.27 -62.66
N SER A 203 26.83 -29.94 -62.05
CA SER A 203 28.09 -29.79 -62.79
C SER A 203 28.62 -31.14 -63.30
N GLY A 204 28.47 -32.21 -62.52
CA GLY A 204 28.73 -33.57 -62.95
C GLY A 204 27.88 -33.99 -64.15
N HIS A 205 26.56 -33.74 -64.12
CA HIS A 205 25.67 -33.98 -65.26
C HIS A 205 26.09 -33.20 -66.50
N ALA A 206 26.39 -31.89 -66.37
CA ALA A 206 26.84 -31.08 -67.49
C ALA A 206 28.16 -31.60 -68.10
N SER A 207 29.11 -32.05 -67.26
CA SER A 207 30.36 -32.66 -67.73
C SER A 207 30.13 -34.00 -68.44
N LEU A 208 29.24 -34.85 -67.93
CA LEU A 208 28.89 -36.12 -68.57
C LEU A 208 28.15 -35.92 -69.90
N GLN A 209 27.29 -34.90 -69.99
CA GLN A 209 26.61 -34.52 -71.22
C GLN A 209 27.61 -34.09 -72.30
N LEU A 210 28.59 -33.23 -71.98
CA LEU A 210 29.62 -32.81 -72.93
C LEU A 210 30.45 -33.99 -73.46
N VAL A 211 30.84 -34.93 -72.59
CA VAL A 211 31.53 -36.17 -73.01
C VAL A 211 30.64 -37.04 -73.89
N LEU A 212 29.33 -37.12 -73.62
CA LEU A 212 28.38 -37.85 -74.47
C LEU A 212 28.18 -37.17 -75.84
N GLU A 213 28.19 -35.84 -75.90
CA GLU A 213 28.16 -35.08 -77.16
C GLU A 213 29.44 -35.32 -77.98
N GLU A 214 30.62 -35.28 -77.34
CA GLU A 214 31.92 -35.64 -77.96
C GLU A 214 31.91 -37.07 -78.51
N LYS A 215 31.43 -38.07 -77.75
CA LYS A 215 31.34 -39.46 -78.22
C LYS A 215 30.32 -39.68 -79.32
N ASN A 216 29.28 -38.85 -79.42
CA ASN A 216 28.37 -38.89 -80.56
C ASN A 216 29.01 -38.30 -81.83
N LEU A 217 29.89 -37.30 -81.71
CA LEU A 217 30.69 -36.79 -82.83
C LEU A 217 31.70 -37.84 -83.32
N GLU A 218 32.49 -38.43 -82.42
CA GLU A 218 33.42 -39.54 -82.76
C GLU A 218 32.70 -40.69 -83.48
N LEU A 219 31.50 -41.06 -83.01
CA LEU A 219 30.69 -42.13 -83.59
C LEU A 219 30.10 -41.73 -84.96
N SER A 220 29.78 -40.45 -85.17
CA SER A 220 29.35 -39.91 -86.47
C SER A 220 30.49 -39.93 -87.49
N ASP A 221 31.69 -39.50 -87.09
CA ASP A 221 32.86 -39.52 -87.96
C ASP A 221 33.30 -40.96 -88.28
N ALA A 222 33.28 -41.86 -87.30
CA ALA A 222 33.54 -43.29 -87.53
C ALA A 222 32.53 -43.94 -88.50
N LYS A 223 31.24 -43.55 -88.45
CA LYS A 223 30.24 -43.97 -89.45
C LYS A 223 30.53 -43.42 -90.84
N LYS A 224 30.94 -42.15 -90.95
CA LYS A 224 31.31 -41.52 -92.22
C LYS A 224 32.52 -42.22 -92.86
N MET A 225 33.57 -42.48 -92.07
CA MET A 225 34.74 -43.27 -92.51
C MET A 225 34.35 -44.68 -92.96
N LEU A 226 33.41 -45.34 -92.26
CA LEU A 226 32.92 -46.67 -92.65
C LEU A 226 32.16 -46.64 -93.98
N GLU A 227 31.38 -45.59 -94.23
CA GLU A 227 30.65 -45.44 -95.51
C GLU A 227 31.59 -45.12 -96.68
N GLU A 228 32.64 -44.32 -96.44
CA GLU A 228 33.72 -44.08 -97.41
C GLU A 228 34.43 -45.40 -97.77
N VAL A 229 34.77 -46.23 -96.77
CA VAL A 229 35.34 -47.58 -97.00
C VAL A 229 34.35 -48.53 -97.68
N ASN A 230 33.04 -48.46 -97.40
CA ASN A 230 32.02 -49.24 -98.10
C ASN A 230 31.95 -48.86 -99.59
N GLN A 231 32.06 -47.56 -99.91
CA GLN A 231 32.10 -47.05 -101.28
C GLN A 231 33.37 -47.51 -102.01
N GLU A 232 34.55 -47.42 -101.38
CA GLU A 232 35.80 -47.98 -101.93
C GLU A 232 35.68 -49.49 -102.21
N ILE A 233 35.06 -50.25 -101.30
CA ILE A 233 34.80 -51.69 -101.49
C ILE A 233 33.82 -51.95 -102.65
N ALA A 234 32.84 -51.08 -102.88
CA ALA A 234 31.92 -51.19 -104.01
C ALA A 234 32.62 -50.90 -105.35
N GLU A 235 33.49 -49.89 -105.39
CA GLU A 235 34.31 -49.56 -106.56
C GLU A 235 35.32 -50.67 -106.88
N LEU A 236 36.01 -51.19 -105.87
CA LEU A 236 36.92 -52.34 -106.00
C LEU A 236 36.20 -53.59 -106.50
N LYS A 237 34.96 -53.84 -106.07
CA LYS A 237 34.12 -54.93 -106.62
C LYS A 237 33.74 -54.67 -108.08
N GLY A 238 33.41 -53.44 -108.46
CA GLY A 238 33.16 -53.06 -109.85
C GLY A 238 34.36 -53.32 -110.76
N ILE A 239 35.56 -52.96 -110.30
CA ILE A 239 36.84 -53.25 -110.98
C ILE A 239 37.11 -54.76 -111.03
N LEU A 240 36.79 -55.51 -109.97
CA LEU A 240 36.95 -56.96 -109.95
C LEU A 240 36.04 -57.63 -110.99
N PHE A 241 34.77 -57.26 -111.06
CA PHE A 241 33.84 -57.79 -112.05
C PHE A 241 34.26 -57.45 -113.49
N SER A 242 34.71 -56.21 -113.77
CA SER A 242 35.17 -55.89 -115.14
C SER A 242 36.43 -56.67 -115.53
N ARG A 243 37.32 -56.98 -114.58
CA ARG A 243 38.47 -57.89 -114.81
C ARG A 243 38.07 -59.35 -114.94
N GLU A 244 37.01 -59.79 -114.27
CA GLU A 244 36.46 -61.14 -114.42
C GLU A 244 35.77 -61.31 -115.79
N ASP A 245 35.04 -60.29 -116.27
CA ASP A 245 34.49 -60.23 -117.62
C ASP A 245 35.59 -60.21 -118.70
N GLU A 246 36.62 -59.39 -118.54
CA GLU A 246 37.82 -59.39 -119.42
C GLU A 246 38.49 -60.77 -119.46
N LEU A 247 38.64 -61.43 -118.31
CA LEU A 247 39.25 -62.75 -118.21
C LEU A 247 38.35 -63.84 -118.83
N HIS A 248 37.03 -63.74 -118.67
CA HIS A 248 36.07 -64.63 -119.32
C HIS A 248 36.09 -64.46 -120.85
N GLN A 249 36.16 -63.21 -121.34
CA GLN A 249 36.30 -62.91 -122.76
C GLN A 249 37.63 -63.47 -123.31
N ALA A 250 38.74 -63.29 -122.59
CA ALA A 250 40.04 -63.83 -122.97
C ALA A 250 40.06 -65.37 -122.97
N MET A 251 39.41 -66.01 -121.99
CA MET A 251 39.27 -67.48 -121.92
C MET A 251 38.40 -68.01 -123.07
N SER A 252 37.32 -67.32 -123.42
CA SER A 252 36.47 -67.64 -124.57
C SER A 252 37.23 -67.50 -125.89
N MET A 253 37.99 -66.42 -126.08
CA MET A 253 38.90 -66.25 -127.22
C MET A 253 39.98 -67.33 -127.29
N LEU A 254 40.56 -67.74 -126.15
CA LEU A 254 41.55 -68.82 -126.10
C LEU A 254 40.92 -70.14 -126.54
N LYS A 255 39.74 -70.48 -126.02
CA LYS A 255 38.98 -71.67 -126.44
C LYS A 255 38.64 -71.65 -127.93
N GLU A 256 38.25 -70.50 -128.49
CA GLU A 256 38.00 -70.32 -129.92
C GLU A 256 39.30 -70.41 -130.77
N LYS A 257 40.47 -70.21 -130.17
CA LYS A 257 41.78 -70.47 -130.80
C LYS A 257 42.18 -71.93 -130.71
N ASP A 258 41.93 -72.59 -129.58
CA ASP A 258 42.16 -74.03 -129.40
C ASP A 258 41.23 -74.86 -130.29
N GLU A 259 39.97 -74.47 -130.43
CA GLU A 259 39.02 -75.09 -131.37
C GLU A 259 39.50 -74.94 -132.82
N ARG A 260 39.99 -73.76 -133.23
CA ARG A 260 40.65 -73.60 -134.54
C ARG A 260 41.94 -74.40 -134.67
N ALA A 261 42.71 -74.56 -133.60
CA ALA A 261 43.92 -75.39 -133.62
C ALA A 261 43.56 -76.87 -133.80
N GLN A 262 42.49 -77.34 -133.15
CA GLN A 262 41.93 -78.68 -133.33
C GLN A 262 41.37 -78.88 -134.74
N THR A 263 40.65 -77.91 -135.33
CA THR A 263 40.19 -78.04 -136.73
C THR A 263 41.38 -78.05 -137.69
N MET A 264 42.37 -77.17 -137.53
CA MET A 264 43.61 -77.21 -138.33
C MET A 264 44.38 -78.51 -138.14
N GLN A 265 44.40 -79.11 -136.94
CA GLN A 265 45.04 -80.39 -136.68
C GLN A 265 44.27 -81.56 -137.30
N HIS A 266 42.93 -81.50 -137.32
CA HIS A 266 42.09 -82.47 -138.03
C HIS A 266 42.24 -82.30 -139.56
N GLU A 267 42.28 -81.08 -140.08
CA GLU A 267 42.53 -80.76 -141.49
C GLU A 267 43.91 -81.24 -141.92
N LEU A 268 44.95 -81.03 -141.10
CA LEU A 268 46.31 -81.52 -141.35
C LEU A 268 46.38 -83.06 -141.27
N SER A 269 45.64 -83.69 -140.36
CA SER A 269 45.55 -85.16 -140.28
C SER A 269 44.78 -85.76 -141.47
N ASN A 270 43.74 -85.07 -141.94
CA ASN A 270 42.97 -85.41 -143.14
C ASN A 270 43.82 -85.19 -144.40
N ALA A 271 44.56 -84.09 -144.50
CA ALA A 271 45.54 -83.85 -145.56
C ALA A 271 46.64 -84.93 -145.54
N LYS A 272 47.15 -85.33 -144.37
CA LYS A 272 48.16 -86.38 -144.23
C LYS A 272 47.64 -87.76 -144.65
N SER A 273 46.40 -88.11 -144.30
CA SER A 273 45.77 -89.35 -144.79
C SER A 273 45.48 -89.29 -146.29
N ARG A 274 45.10 -88.14 -146.84
CA ARG A 274 44.94 -87.95 -148.30
C ARG A 274 46.27 -87.89 -149.06
N PHE A 275 47.37 -87.50 -148.41
CA PHE A 275 48.73 -87.67 -148.97
C PHE A 275 49.11 -89.15 -149.04
N ALA A 276 48.87 -89.93 -147.98
CA ALA A 276 49.07 -91.39 -148.00
C ALA A 276 48.13 -92.08 -149.01
N GLU A 277 46.88 -91.62 -149.14
CA GLU A 277 45.93 -92.08 -150.16
C GLU A 277 46.48 -91.80 -151.58
N ALA A 278 46.94 -90.58 -151.85
CA ALA A 278 47.58 -90.20 -153.11
C ALA A 278 48.86 -91.00 -153.41
N GLU A 279 49.68 -91.27 -152.38
CA GLU A 279 50.87 -92.13 -152.46
C GLU A 279 50.49 -93.55 -152.92
N THR A 280 49.48 -94.17 -152.31
CA THR A 280 48.96 -95.48 -152.76
C THR A 280 48.24 -95.44 -154.11
N VAL A 281 47.75 -94.29 -154.57
CA VAL A 281 47.16 -94.11 -155.91
C VAL A 281 48.26 -94.03 -156.98
N VAL A 282 49.38 -93.34 -156.71
CA VAL A 282 50.55 -93.36 -157.60
C VAL A 282 51.12 -94.78 -157.71
N GLU A 283 51.22 -95.50 -156.60
CA GLU A 283 51.67 -96.90 -156.56
C GLU A 283 50.73 -97.82 -157.36
N LYS A 284 49.40 -97.67 -157.22
CA LYS A 284 48.39 -98.44 -157.99
C LYS A 284 48.34 -98.13 -159.49
N ILE A 285 48.83 -96.97 -159.94
CA ILE A 285 48.86 -96.61 -161.37
C ILE A 285 49.96 -97.36 -162.14
N VAL A 286 51.02 -97.85 -161.46
CA VAL A 286 52.11 -98.59 -162.10
C VAL A 286 51.71 -100.03 -162.43
N ASP A 287 51.00 -100.73 -161.53
CA ASP A 287 50.85 -102.18 -161.62
C ASP A 287 49.55 -102.70 -162.28
N LEU A 288 48.50 -101.86 -162.45
CA LEU A 288 47.17 -102.33 -162.87
C LEU A 288 46.80 -102.05 -164.33
N THR A 289 47.69 -102.49 -165.25
CA THR A 289 47.37 -102.67 -166.68
C THR A 289 46.73 -104.04 -166.98
N LYS A 290 46.24 -104.77 -165.96
CA LYS A 290 45.54 -106.07 -166.11
C LYS A 290 44.29 -106.21 -165.24
N GLU A 291 43.15 -106.31 -165.93
CA GLU A 291 41.92 -107.04 -165.58
C GLU A 291 41.30 -106.86 -164.18
N VAL A 292 40.64 -105.70 -164.04
CA VAL A 292 39.25 -105.50 -163.56
C VAL A 292 38.42 -106.77 -163.21
N VAL A 293 37.68 -106.74 -162.07
CA VAL A 293 36.21 -107.02 -161.90
C VAL A 293 35.84 -107.51 -160.48
N LEU A 294 35.25 -106.59 -159.67
CA LEU A 294 34.11 -106.77 -158.71
C LEU A 294 34.19 -107.79 -157.51
N SER A 295 33.48 -107.66 -156.37
CA SER A 295 32.52 -106.66 -155.82
C SER A 295 32.16 -106.90 -154.32
N PHE A 296 31.51 -105.90 -153.68
CA PHE A 296 30.37 -106.01 -152.71
C PHE A 296 30.62 -105.84 -151.17
N ASN A 297 29.68 -105.11 -150.50
CA ASN A 297 29.22 -105.16 -149.09
C ASN A 297 30.12 -104.69 -147.88
N GLU A 298 29.62 -104.30 -146.68
CA GLU A 298 28.27 -103.94 -146.13
C GLU A 298 28.32 -103.38 -144.66
N GLU A 299 27.17 -102.91 -144.14
CA GLU A 299 26.77 -102.27 -142.86
C GLU A 299 27.35 -102.69 -141.46
N GLY A 300 27.25 -101.77 -140.46
CA GLY A 300 27.16 -102.04 -138.99
C GLY A 300 28.28 -101.47 -138.07
N CYS A 301 28.13 -101.26 -136.75
CA CYS A 301 26.94 -101.20 -135.85
C CYS A 301 27.26 -100.69 -134.40
N SER A 302 26.36 -99.92 -133.76
CA SER A 302 26.17 -99.72 -132.27
C SER A 302 27.32 -99.07 -131.41
N ALA A 303 27.24 -98.73 -130.09
CA ALA A 303 26.22 -98.90 -129.01
C ALA A 303 26.36 -97.92 -127.76
N LEU A 304 25.22 -97.55 -127.14
CA LEU A 304 24.93 -97.36 -125.67
C LEU A 304 25.55 -96.24 -124.75
N SER A 305 24.97 -96.09 -123.53
CA SER A 305 25.17 -95.08 -122.42
C SER A 305 25.47 -95.79 -121.07
N PRO A 306 25.22 -95.33 -119.78
CA PRO A 306 24.78 -94.04 -119.14
C PRO A 306 25.37 -93.65 -117.70
N LEU A 307 24.88 -92.54 -117.09
CA LEU A 307 24.51 -92.25 -115.65
C LEU A 307 25.49 -91.98 -114.43
N ASP A 308 24.97 -91.17 -113.45
CA ASP A 308 25.12 -91.18 -111.94
C ASP A 308 26.39 -90.66 -111.17
N GLN A 309 26.40 -90.19 -109.87
CA GLN A 309 25.41 -89.61 -108.88
C GLN A 309 26.10 -89.05 -107.55
N ASN A 310 25.40 -88.23 -106.72
CA ASN A 310 25.52 -88.02 -105.22
C ASN A 310 26.74 -87.24 -104.56
N ASN A 311 26.81 -86.74 -103.28
CA ASN A 311 25.91 -86.72 -102.07
C ASN A 311 26.23 -85.67 -100.90
N VAL A 312 25.21 -85.27 -100.09
CA VAL A 312 25.04 -85.12 -98.57
C VAL A 312 26.25 -84.82 -97.59
N ARG A 313 26.26 -84.07 -96.43
CA ARG A 313 25.34 -83.43 -95.40
C ARG A 313 26.06 -82.32 -94.54
N TRP A 314 25.48 -81.52 -93.60
CA TRP A 314 25.29 -81.73 -92.10
C TRP A 314 24.62 -80.48 -91.37
N LEU A 315 24.46 -80.47 -90.02
CA LEU A 315 23.56 -79.63 -89.14
C LEU A 315 24.14 -79.42 -87.69
N PRO A 316 23.49 -78.87 -86.61
CA PRO A 316 22.23 -78.08 -86.36
C PRO A 316 22.56 -76.73 -85.59
N PRO A 317 22.02 -76.24 -84.41
CA PRO A 317 20.72 -76.30 -83.67
C PRO A 317 20.16 -74.97 -82.99
N LEU A 318 19.00 -75.05 -82.29
CA LEU A 318 18.37 -74.10 -81.29
C LEU A 318 17.84 -72.71 -81.78
N LEU A 319 16.82 -72.06 -81.18
CA LEU A 319 16.10 -72.23 -79.89
C LEU A 319 14.55 -72.08 -80.02
N TYR A 320 13.79 -72.46 -78.99
CA TYR A 320 12.32 -72.47 -78.88
C TYR A 320 11.77 -71.21 -78.16
N GLY A 321 10.55 -70.72 -78.47
CA GLY A 321 9.94 -69.55 -77.80
C GLY A 321 8.40 -69.44 -77.98
N PRO A 322 7.59 -69.18 -76.91
CA PRO A 322 6.13 -69.36 -76.96
C PRO A 322 5.30 -68.05 -77.10
N ALA A 323 4.11 -68.17 -77.69
CA ALA A 323 3.21 -67.06 -78.00
C ALA A 323 2.32 -66.56 -76.83
N ASP A 324 2.57 -66.95 -75.57
CA ASP A 324 1.66 -66.71 -74.44
C ASP A 324 2.07 -65.55 -73.51
N GLY A 325 3.34 -65.13 -73.52
CA GLY A 325 3.86 -64.09 -72.60
C GLY A 325 3.15 -62.74 -72.72
N PHE A 326 2.89 -62.30 -73.95
CA PHE A 326 2.26 -61.01 -74.26
C PHE A 326 0.85 -60.86 -73.64
N LYS A 327 0.13 -61.97 -73.50
CA LYS A 327 -1.26 -61.99 -72.99
C LYS A 327 -1.32 -61.87 -71.47
N TRP A 328 -0.28 -62.37 -70.78
CA TRP A 328 -0.09 -62.20 -69.35
C TRP A 328 0.42 -60.79 -69.02
N GLN A 329 1.45 -60.31 -69.73
CA GLN A 329 1.98 -58.95 -69.58
C GLN A 329 0.91 -57.88 -69.80
N LYS A 330 0.06 -58.04 -70.83
CA LYS A 330 -1.06 -57.12 -71.06
C LYS A 330 -2.04 -57.08 -69.87
N LYS A 331 -2.43 -58.23 -69.32
CA LYS A 331 -3.33 -58.29 -68.15
C LYS A 331 -2.70 -57.69 -66.89
N GLN A 332 -1.40 -57.89 -66.69
CA GLN A 332 -0.67 -57.27 -65.59
C GLN A 332 -0.68 -55.74 -65.72
N LEU A 333 -0.34 -55.21 -66.89
CA LEU A 333 -0.37 -53.77 -67.16
C LEU A 333 -1.78 -53.18 -67.03
N GLU A 334 -2.82 -53.90 -67.47
CA GLU A 334 -4.23 -53.48 -67.27
C GLU A 334 -4.62 -53.39 -65.79
N ALA A 335 -4.12 -54.31 -64.95
CA ALA A 335 -4.33 -54.28 -63.50
C ALA A 335 -3.53 -53.17 -62.79
N GLU A 336 -2.26 -52.95 -63.19
CA GLU A 336 -1.41 -51.88 -62.67
C GLU A 336 -1.96 -50.49 -63.04
N LEU A 337 -2.51 -50.33 -64.25
CA LEU A 337 -3.13 -49.09 -64.72
C LEU A 337 -4.46 -48.80 -63.99
N GLU A 338 -5.26 -49.82 -63.68
CA GLU A 338 -6.48 -49.63 -62.88
C GLU A 338 -6.18 -49.41 -61.38
N PHE A 339 -5.14 -50.06 -60.82
CA PHE A 339 -4.67 -49.78 -59.46
C PHE A 339 -4.15 -48.35 -59.32
N THR A 340 -3.33 -47.87 -60.27
CA THR A 340 -2.83 -46.49 -60.27
C THR A 340 -3.96 -45.45 -60.46
N ARG A 341 -4.99 -45.74 -61.26
CA ARG A 341 -6.22 -44.91 -61.32
C ARG A 341 -6.97 -44.85 -60.00
N GLN A 342 -7.11 -45.98 -59.29
CA GLN A 342 -7.79 -46.01 -58.00
C GLN A 342 -6.97 -45.30 -56.91
N SER A 343 -5.64 -45.46 -56.93
CA SER A 343 -4.73 -44.67 -56.10
C SER A 343 -4.78 -43.17 -56.42
N LEU A 344 -4.93 -42.78 -57.70
CA LEU A 344 -5.08 -41.37 -58.09
C LEU A 344 -6.38 -40.78 -57.53
N ARG A 345 -7.52 -41.47 -57.70
CA ARG A 345 -8.81 -41.04 -57.10
C ARG A 345 -8.76 -40.95 -55.57
N ALA A 346 -8.04 -41.86 -54.91
CA ALA A 346 -7.82 -41.78 -53.47
C ALA A 346 -7.04 -40.52 -53.09
N LYS A 347 -5.99 -40.18 -53.85
CA LYS A 347 -5.21 -38.95 -53.65
C LYS A 347 -5.99 -37.68 -54.00
N GLU A 348 -6.84 -37.69 -55.01
CA GLU A 348 -7.77 -36.60 -55.31
C GLU A 348 -8.72 -36.34 -54.13
N LEU A 349 -9.25 -37.40 -53.51
CA LEU A 349 -10.11 -37.28 -52.31
C LEU A 349 -9.33 -36.83 -51.05
N GLU A 350 -8.10 -37.29 -50.86
CA GLU A 350 -7.21 -36.79 -49.79
C GLU A 350 -6.91 -35.29 -49.97
N ILE A 351 -6.63 -34.84 -51.20
CA ILE A 351 -6.37 -33.42 -51.52
C ILE A 351 -7.63 -32.58 -51.24
N LEU A 352 -8.81 -33.02 -51.68
CA LEU A 352 -10.08 -32.33 -51.40
C LEU A 352 -10.46 -32.30 -49.91
N ALA A 353 -9.95 -33.25 -49.11
CA ALA A 353 -10.08 -33.22 -47.65
C ALA A 353 -9.08 -32.24 -47.01
N ALA A 354 -7.83 -32.21 -47.49
CA ALA A 354 -6.80 -31.28 -47.05
C ALA A 354 -7.15 -29.82 -47.39
N GLU A 355 -7.68 -29.56 -48.59
CA GLU A 355 -8.15 -28.23 -49.02
C GLU A 355 -9.24 -27.69 -48.08
N LYS A 356 -10.23 -28.52 -47.72
CA LYS A 356 -11.27 -28.14 -46.75
C LYS A 356 -10.70 -27.91 -45.35
N ALA A 357 -9.72 -28.69 -44.93
CA ALA A 357 -9.04 -28.48 -43.64
C ALA A 357 -8.24 -27.18 -43.63
N LEU A 358 -7.60 -26.81 -44.75
CA LEU A 358 -6.90 -25.53 -44.92
C LEU A 358 -7.87 -24.35 -44.86
N ILE A 359 -9.01 -24.41 -45.56
CA ILE A 359 -10.03 -23.34 -45.51
C ILE A 359 -10.51 -23.10 -44.07
N ILE A 360 -10.78 -24.16 -43.31
CA ILE A 360 -11.17 -24.06 -41.89
C ILE A 360 -10.04 -23.42 -41.06
N LYS A 361 -8.77 -23.75 -41.35
CA LYS A 361 -7.62 -23.16 -40.65
C LYS A 361 -7.37 -21.70 -41.03
N ASP A 362 -7.62 -21.30 -42.26
CA ASP A 362 -7.56 -19.89 -42.68
C ASP A 362 -8.67 -19.06 -42.00
N GLU A 363 -9.87 -19.64 -41.82
CA GLU A 363 -10.95 -19.00 -41.04
C GLU A 363 -10.59 -18.89 -39.55
N GLU A 364 -10.02 -19.94 -38.93
CA GLU A 364 -9.49 -19.87 -37.56
C GLU A 364 -8.40 -18.80 -37.41
N LEU A 365 -7.42 -18.76 -38.32
CA LEU A 365 -6.34 -17.78 -38.31
C LEU A 365 -6.86 -16.35 -38.47
N LYS A 366 -7.84 -16.13 -39.35
CA LYS A 366 -8.51 -14.83 -39.53
C LYS A 366 -9.22 -14.38 -38.24
N MET A 367 -9.87 -15.29 -37.52
CA MET A 367 -10.47 -15.00 -36.21
C MET A 367 -9.44 -14.74 -35.11
N VAL A 368 -8.26 -15.36 -35.18
CA VAL A 368 -7.13 -15.07 -34.26
C VAL A 368 -6.51 -13.70 -34.55
N LEU A 369 -6.29 -13.36 -35.83
CA LEU A 369 -5.80 -12.04 -36.24
C LEU A 369 -6.75 -10.92 -35.78
N GLN A 370 -8.06 -11.07 -35.96
CA GLN A 370 -9.03 -10.08 -35.46
C GLN A 370 -9.00 -9.89 -33.94
N LYS A 371 -8.69 -10.94 -33.17
CA LYS A 371 -8.49 -10.83 -31.71
C LYS A 371 -7.16 -10.15 -31.37
N LEU A 372 -6.10 -10.38 -32.15
CA LEU A 372 -4.81 -9.73 -31.98
C LEU A 372 -4.91 -8.22 -32.28
N ASP A 373 -5.55 -7.85 -33.40
CA ASP A 373 -5.88 -6.46 -33.74
C ASP A 373 -6.66 -5.73 -32.64
N ALA A 374 -7.56 -6.43 -31.93
CA ALA A 374 -8.32 -5.88 -30.82
C ALA A 374 -7.42 -5.66 -29.58
N ARG A 375 -6.61 -6.66 -29.21
CA ARG A 375 -5.65 -6.55 -28.10
C ARG A 375 -4.57 -5.48 -28.36
N GLU A 376 -4.11 -5.33 -29.60
CA GLU A 376 -3.16 -4.25 -29.92
C GLU A 376 -3.80 -2.87 -29.73
N LYS A 377 -5.06 -2.69 -30.15
CA LYS A 377 -5.81 -1.43 -29.92
C LYS A 377 -5.98 -1.14 -28.43
N GLU A 378 -6.38 -2.12 -27.63
CA GLU A 378 -6.43 -2.02 -26.16
C GLU A 378 -5.07 -1.57 -25.57
N ILE A 379 -3.98 -2.20 -25.98
CA ILE A 379 -2.61 -1.84 -25.56
C ILE A 379 -2.25 -0.42 -25.99
N THR A 380 -2.72 0.08 -27.15
CA THR A 380 -2.50 1.48 -27.56
C THR A 380 -3.34 2.51 -26.79
N GLU A 381 -4.50 2.13 -26.25
CA GLU A 381 -5.26 3.00 -25.33
C GLU A 381 -4.60 3.03 -23.95
N LEU A 382 -4.27 1.86 -23.37
CA LEU A 382 -3.59 1.76 -22.07
C LEU A 382 -2.25 2.52 -22.06
N LYS A 383 -1.49 2.48 -23.16
CA LYS A 383 -0.27 3.30 -23.33
C LYS A 383 -0.55 4.81 -23.40
N ARG A 384 -1.74 5.22 -23.84
CA ARG A 384 -2.18 6.63 -23.88
C ARG A 384 -2.70 7.09 -22.52
N GLU A 385 -3.39 6.22 -21.79
CA GLU A 385 -3.79 6.40 -20.39
C GLU A 385 -2.56 6.58 -19.51
N MET A 386 -1.64 5.62 -19.50
CA MET A 386 -0.37 5.71 -18.75
C MET A 386 0.46 6.96 -19.11
N MET A 387 0.35 7.50 -20.34
CA MET A 387 0.99 8.77 -20.72
C MET A 387 0.25 9.99 -20.15
N ARG A 388 -1.10 9.99 -20.13
CA ARG A 388 -1.91 11.01 -19.44
C ARG A 388 -1.60 11.01 -17.95
N ASP A 389 -1.72 9.87 -17.29
CA ASP A 389 -1.49 9.71 -15.84
C ASP A 389 -0.07 10.18 -15.44
N LYS A 390 0.93 9.92 -16.30
CA LYS A 390 2.31 10.37 -16.09
C LYS A 390 2.48 11.88 -16.22
N ASP A 391 1.81 12.52 -17.17
CA ASP A 391 1.88 13.97 -17.33
C ASP A 391 1.03 14.69 -16.27
N ASP A 392 -0.07 14.10 -15.81
CA ASP A 392 -0.86 14.55 -14.66
C ASP A 392 -0.04 14.43 -13.35
N LEU A 393 0.64 13.29 -13.11
CA LEU A 393 1.57 13.11 -11.99
C LEU A 393 2.75 14.09 -12.05
N ARG A 394 3.26 14.40 -13.25
CA ARG A 394 4.27 15.45 -13.46
C ARG A 394 3.70 16.83 -13.11
N GLN A 395 2.47 17.14 -13.48
CA GLN A 395 1.82 18.42 -13.14
C GLN A 395 1.56 18.53 -11.64
N LEU A 396 1.11 17.47 -10.97
CA LEU A 396 0.97 17.42 -9.51
C LEU A 396 2.32 17.58 -8.80
N ASN A 397 3.38 16.93 -9.30
CA ASN A 397 4.72 17.10 -8.76
C ASN A 397 5.27 18.51 -9.00
N ALA A 398 4.99 19.13 -10.16
CA ALA A 398 5.35 20.53 -10.41
C ALA A 398 4.61 21.49 -9.47
N LEU A 399 3.31 21.30 -9.24
CA LEU A 399 2.53 22.08 -8.26
C LEU A 399 3.00 21.87 -6.81
N ALA A 400 3.48 20.67 -6.48
CA ALA A 400 4.12 20.41 -5.19
C ALA A 400 5.48 21.11 -5.08
N GLN A 401 6.32 21.04 -6.12
CA GLN A 401 7.61 21.74 -6.17
C GLN A 401 7.48 23.27 -6.24
N GLU A 402 6.38 23.81 -6.78
CA GLU A 402 6.05 25.24 -6.74
C GLU A 402 5.71 25.67 -5.31
N ARG A 403 4.88 24.88 -4.58
CA ARG A 403 4.59 25.10 -3.15
C ARG A 403 5.78 24.86 -2.21
N ILE A 404 6.81 24.15 -2.65
CA ILE A 404 8.04 23.84 -1.89
C ILE A 404 9.23 24.65 -2.46
N GLY A 405 8.97 25.57 -3.40
CA GLY A 405 10.00 26.25 -4.18
C GLY A 405 10.66 27.42 -3.46
N GLU A 406 9.95 28.07 -2.54
CA GLU A 406 10.44 29.20 -1.74
C GLU A 406 10.67 28.83 -0.27
N GLU A 407 9.98 27.80 0.24
CA GLU A 407 10.11 27.27 1.60
C GLU A 407 10.23 25.74 1.58
N SER A 408 11.21 25.17 2.27
CA SER A 408 11.29 23.71 2.35
C SER A 408 10.19 23.15 3.26
N VAL A 409 9.91 21.85 3.14
CA VAL A 409 8.97 21.15 4.06
C VAL A 409 9.44 21.23 5.52
N GLY A 410 10.73 21.46 5.76
CA GLY A 410 11.26 21.79 7.09
C GLY A 410 10.93 23.22 7.52
N ASP A 411 11.12 24.20 6.63
CA ASP A 411 10.85 25.62 6.93
C ASP A 411 9.36 25.87 7.15
N LEU A 412 8.48 25.29 6.33
CA LEU A 412 7.03 25.41 6.46
C LEU A 412 6.49 24.67 7.72
N ALA A 413 7.19 23.63 8.18
CA ALA A 413 6.92 23.02 9.48
C ALA A 413 7.44 23.90 10.65
N ILE A 414 8.57 24.58 10.47
CA ILE A 414 9.13 25.53 11.44
C ILE A 414 8.24 26.77 11.56
N GLU A 415 7.77 27.35 10.45
CA GLU A 415 6.85 28.49 10.45
C GLU A 415 5.54 28.11 11.14
N LYS A 416 4.96 26.96 10.81
CA LYS A 416 3.77 26.45 11.51
C LYS A 416 4.01 26.32 13.02
N LEU A 417 5.13 25.75 13.45
CA LEU A 417 5.47 25.62 14.87
C LEU A 417 5.75 26.98 15.55
N GLN A 418 6.30 27.96 14.82
CA GLN A 418 6.48 29.33 15.31
C GLN A 418 5.15 30.07 15.44
N LEU A 419 4.21 29.86 14.51
CA LEU A 419 2.86 30.42 14.55
C LEU A 419 2.04 29.79 15.67
N GLU A 420 2.13 28.47 15.86
CA GLU A 420 1.52 27.73 16.97
C GLU A 420 2.11 28.17 18.33
N ALA A 421 3.43 28.37 18.42
CA ALA A 421 4.08 28.92 19.60
C ALA A 421 3.63 30.37 19.89
N ALA A 422 3.59 31.25 18.88
CA ALA A 422 3.12 32.62 19.02
C ALA A 422 1.64 32.69 19.43
N GLN A 423 0.80 31.79 18.92
CA GLN A 423 -0.60 31.67 19.33
C GLN A 423 -0.72 31.24 20.80
N LEU A 424 0.10 30.28 21.26
CA LEU A 424 0.15 29.86 22.66
C LEU A 424 0.73 30.94 23.59
N GLU A 425 1.70 31.75 23.13
CA GLU A 425 2.19 32.92 23.86
C GLU A 425 1.11 34.00 24.00
N VAL A 426 0.33 34.26 22.95
CA VAL A 426 -0.84 35.17 23.01
C VAL A 426 -1.92 34.62 23.95
N GLU A 427 -2.24 33.33 23.89
CA GLU A 427 -3.22 32.71 24.81
C GLU A 427 -2.75 32.77 26.27
N ALA A 428 -1.46 32.49 26.54
CA ALA A 428 -0.86 32.63 27.86
C ALA A 428 -0.85 34.08 28.35
N ALA A 429 -0.52 35.06 27.50
CA ALA A 429 -0.49 36.48 27.84
C ALA A 429 -1.89 37.05 28.10
N THR A 430 -2.89 36.68 27.28
CA THR A 430 -4.29 37.10 27.45
C THR A 430 -4.91 36.46 28.70
N SER A 431 -4.65 35.17 28.95
CA SER A 431 -5.04 34.48 30.20
C SER A 431 -4.41 35.12 31.44
N ALA A 432 -3.12 35.47 31.37
CA ALA A 432 -2.43 36.19 32.44
C ALA A 432 -3.02 37.58 32.71
N LEU A 433 -3.31 38.37 31.66
CA LEU A 433 -3.97 39.69 31.77
C LEU A 433 -5.38 39.57 32.38
N GLN A 434 -6.17 38.61 31.93
CA GLN A 434 -7.50 38.33 32.50
C GLN A 434 -7.39 38.00 33.99
N LYS A 435 -6.43 37.14 34.38
CA LYS A 435 -6.20 36.77 35.79
C LYS A 435 -5.65 37.92 36.65
N ILE A 436 -4.84 38.81 36.08
CA ILE A 436 -4.42 40.05 36.76
C ILE A 436 -5.60 41.00 36.96
N THR A 437 -6.53 41.08 36.00
CA THR A 437 -7.78 41.84 36.15
C THR A 437 -8.68 41.25 37.24
N GLU A 438 -8.82 39.92 37.28
CA GLU A 438 -9.53 39.16 38.32
C GLU A 438 -8.96 39.48 39.71
N MET A 439 -7.65 39.30 39.90
CA MET A 439 -6.95 39.59 41.16
C MET A 439 -7.02 41.08 41.54
N SER A 440 -6.92 42.00 40.59
CA SER A 440 -7.05 43.44 40.84
C SER A 440 -8.45 43.81 41.29
N ARG A 441 -9.49 43.18 40.72
CA ARG A 441 -10.89 43.35 41.13
C ARG A 441 -11.14 42.76 42.52
N GLU A 442 -10.61 41.57 42.80
CA GLU A 442 -10.64 40.97 44.15
C GLU A 442 -9.93 41.85 45.20
N LEU A 443 -8.74 42.38 44.89
CA LEU A 443 -7.99 43.24 45.79
C LEU A 443 -8.68 44.57 46.01
N LEU A 444 -9.27 45.18 44.96
CA LEU A 444 -10.05 46.41 45.09
C LEU A 444 -11.32 46.19 45.94
N ASN A 445 -12.00 45.05 45.78
CA ASN A 445 -13.15 44.67 46.61
C ASN A 445 -12.75 44.44 48.08
N LYS A 446 -11.64 43.72 48.33
CA LYS A 446 -11.10 43.49 49.68
C LYS A 446 -10.66 44.81 50.35
N ALA A 447 -9.96 45.68 49.61
CA ALA A 447 -9.57 47.03 50.06
C ALA A 447 -10.78 47.96 50.28
N GLY A 448 -11.89 47.73 49.58
CA GLY A 448 -13.19 48.35 49.86
C GLY A 448 -13.74 47.90 51.21
N LEU A 449 -13.84 46.59 51.41
CA LEU A 449 -14.41 45.98 52.62
C LEU A 449 -13.61 46.27 53.90
N THR A 450 -12.27 46.42 53.83
CA THR A 450 -11.45 46.82 54.98
C THR A 450 -11.76 48.22 55.53
N ILE A 451 -12.53 49.04 54.82
CA ILE A 451 -12.96 50.37 55.30
C ILE A 451 -14.34 50.31 55.99
N GLU A 452 -15.15 49.27 55.75
CA GLU A 452 -16.47 49.09 56.37
C GLU A 452 -16.44 48.17 57.60
N ALA A 453 -15.34 47.45 57.83
CA ALA A 453 -15.22 46.47 58.91
C ALA A 453 -14.86 47.05 60.30
N ASP A 454 -14.43 48.31 60.40
CA ASP A 454 -13.81 48.89 61.60
C ASP A 454 -14.80 49.63 62.52
N TYR A 455 -16.06 49.17 62.54
CA TYR A 455 -17.15 49.70 63.37
C TYR A 455 -17.94 48.59 64.08
N ASP A 456 -17.29 47.68 64.82
CA ASP A 456 -17.70 47.41 66.21
C ASP A 456 -16.73 46.50 67.00
N THR A 457 -16.94 46.44 68.31
CA THR A 457 -16.33 45.52 69.31
C THR A 457 -14.91 45.86 69.78
N SER A 458 -14.80 46.08 71.09
CA SER A 458 -13.55 46.42 71.80
C SER A 458 -13.17 45.33 72.82
N LEU A 459 -12.01 45.53 73.49
CA LEU A 459 -11.56 44.98 74.79
C LEU A 459 -10.58 43.79 74.85
N PHE A 460 -9.54 44.02 75.68
CA PHE A 460 -8.63 43.12 76.41
C PHE A 460 -7.42 42.39 75.76
N GLU A 461 -6.28 43.11 75.79
CA GLU A 461 -4.93 42.75 76.32
C GLU A 461 -4.44 41.27 76.37
N GLN A 462 -3.21 41.01 75.89
CA GLN A 462 -1.98 41.13 76.74
C GLN A 462 -0.63 40.99 76.01
N ASN A 463 0.26 41.96 76.27
CA ASN A 463 1.73 41.92 76.34
C ASN A 463 2.58 41.02 75.42
N GLY A 464 3.26 41.65 74.45
CA GLY A 464 4.52 41.21 73.83
C GLY A 464 5.31 42.45 73.38
N SER A 465 6.65 42.46 73.48
CA SER A 465 7.47 43.67 73.36
C SER A 465 8.14 43.88 72.00
N GLU A 466 8.55 45.15 71.75
CA GLU A 466 9.47 45.64 70.69
C GLU A 466 8.96 45.76 69.24
N ALA A 467 8.36 46.90 68.91
CA ALA A 467 8.78 47.74 67.77
C ALA A 467 8.14 49.15 67.87
N ARG A 468 8.95 50.22 68.01
CA ARG A 468 8.46 51.61 68.01
C ARG A 468 8.89 52.35 66.74
N ILE A 469 8.11 52.22 65.67
CA ILE A 469 8.20 53.11 64.49
C ILE A 469 6.78 53.49 64.01
N ASN A 470 6.48 54.78 64.09
CA ASN A 470 5.50 55.56 63.31
C ASN A 470 4.17 54.92 62.89
N ALA A 471 3.16 54.94 63.76
CA ALA A 471 1.75 54.78 63.38
C ALA A 471 1.11 56.12 62.94
N ILE A 472 1.70 56.79 61.93
CA ILE A 472 1.16 58.04 61.33
C ILE A 472 1.42 58.04 59.82
N SER A 473 0.68 57.21 59.08
CA SER A 473 0.63 57.21 57.61
C SER A 473 -0.50 56.36 57.01
N ASP A 474 -1.02 55.39 57.76
CA ASP A 474 -1.71 54.23 57.17
C ASP A 474 -3.04 54.56 56.47
N ASN A 475 -3.68 55.68 56.81
CA ASN A 475 -4.90 56.13 56.13
C ASN A 475 -4.61 56.84 54.79
N GLU A 476 -3.47 57.54 54.67
CA GLU A 476 -2.99 58.04 53.37
C GLU A 476 -2.48 56.87 52.51
N CYS A 477 -1.72 55.94 53.11
CA CYS A 477 -1.27 54.72 52.44
C CYS A 477 -2.43 53.87 51.90
N SER A 478 -3.51 53.71 52.67
CA SER A 478 -4.76 53.06 52.21
C SER A 478 -5.40 53.77 51.02
N GLY A 479 -5.45 55.11 51.04
CA GLY A 479 -5.96 55.94 49.94
C GLY A 479 -5.09 55.87 48.67
N GLU A 480 -3.77 55.92 48.82
CA GLU A 480 -2.81 55.73 47.73
C GLU A 480 -2.91 54.32 47.15
N VAL A 481 -2.87 53.27 47.97
CA VAL A 481 -3.05 51.87 47.52
C VAL A 481 -4.37 51.68 46.80
N LYS A 482 -5.49 52.24 47.29
CA LYS A 482 -6.80 52.12 46.64
C LYS A 482 -6.89 52.88 45.31
N SER A 483 -6.27 54.06 45.21
CA SER A 483 -6.23 54.83 43.96
C SER A 483 -5.25 54.27 42.94
N GLU A 484 -4.10 53.74 43.36
CA GLU A 484 -3.15 53.00 42.54
C GLU A 484 -3.74 51.67 42.06
N LEU A 485 -4.43 50.89 42.91
CA LEU A 485 -5.18 49.70 42.48
C LEU A 485 -6.29 50.04 41.48
N SER A 486 -6.98 51.17 41.66
CA SER A 486 -8.00 51.64 40.70
C SER A 486 -7.37 52.04 39.36
N ARG A 487 -6.17 52.66 39.37
CA ARG A 487 -5.39 52.99 38.18
C ARG A 487 -4.82 51.75 37.48
N LEU A 488 -4.35 50.77 38.26
CA LEU A 488 -3.86 49.49 37.75
C LEU A 488 -4.99 48.68 37.12
N LEU A 489 -6.17 48.63 37.76
CA LEU A 489 -7.35 47.97 37.22
C LEU A 489 -7.80 48.62 35.91
N THR A 490 -7.98 49.94 35.87
CA THR A 490 -8.37 50.64 34.63
C THR A 490 -7.33 50.53 33.51
N LEU A 491 -6.03 50.51 33.82
CA LEU A 491 -4.97 50.29 32.84
C LEU A 491 -4.99 48.84 32.32
N THR A 492 -5.19 47.85 33.19
CA THR A 492 -5.29 46.43 32.81
C THR A 492 -6.56 46.17 31.99
N GLU A 493 -7.71 46.73 32.39
CA GLU A 493 -8.96 46.66 31.61
C GLU A 493 -8.83 47.33 30.24
N ARG A 494 -8.01 48.39 30.11
CA ARG A 494 -7.68 48.98 28.81
C ARG A 494 -6.85 48.03 27.95
N LEU A 495 -5.81 47.41 28.52
CA LEU A 495 -4.99 46.40 27.83
C LEU A 495 -5.81 45.17 27.42
N VAL A 496 -6.74 44.70 28.27
CA VAL A 496 -7.65 43.58 27.99
C VAL A 496 -8.62 43.91 26.83
N LYS A 497 -9.03 45.18 26.68
CA LYS A 497 -9.80 45.65 25.53
C LYS A 497 -8.95 45.85 24.27
N GLU A 498 -7.75 46.41 24.41
CA GLU A 498 -6.78 46.57 23.31
C GLU A 498 -6.31 45.22 22.75
N ALA A 499 -6.28 44.17 23.58
CA ALA A 499 -6.01 42.78 23.20
C ALA A 499 -7.25 42.01 22.71
N GLY A 500 -8.43 42.63 22.58
CA GLY A 500 -9.63 42.02 22.01
C GLY A 500 -10.29 40.91 22.84
N ILE A 501 -9.89 40.72 24.11
CA ILE A 501 -10.34 39.62 24.97
C ILE A 501 -11.83 39.78 25.35
N VAL A 502 -12.30 41.03 25.47
CA VAL A 502 -13.72 41.36 25.64
C VAL A 502 -14.31 41.64 24.27
N GLY A 503 -14.98 40.64 23.69
CA GLY A 503 -15.81 40.82 22.50
C GLY A 503 -16.95 41.80 22.75
N ASP A 504 -17.37 42.49 21.70
CA ASP A 504 -18.38 43.55 21.76
C ASP A 504 -19.77 42.98 22.13
N THR A 505 -20.14 43.04 23.42
CA THR A 505 -21.50 42.70 23.88
C THR A 505 -22.46 43.85 23.60
N SER A 506 -22.60 44.17 22.31
CA SER A 506 -23.48 45.20 21.78
C SER A 506 -24.61 44.55 20.96
N GLN A 507 -25.71 44.22 21.64
CA GLN A 507 -27.05 43.96 21.07
C GLN A 507 -28.01 45.07 21.51
#